data_AF-A0A7X2I3W5-F1
#
_entry.id   AF-A0A7X2I3W5-F1
#
_cell.length_a   1.000
_cell.length_b   1.000
_cell.length_c   1.000
_cell.angle_alpha   90.00
_cell.angle_beta   90.00
_cell.angle_gamma   90.00
#
_symmetry.space_group_name_H-M   'P 1'
#
loop_
_entity.id
_entity.type
_entity.pdbx_description
1 polymer ?
#
loop_
_entity_poly.entity_id
_entity_poly.type
_entity_poly.pdbx_seq_one_letter_code
_entity_poly.pdbx_strand_id
1 'polypeptide(L)'
;MGKAALEWTDAMLAQLGTDKDAVLAERWGTTAKTVNLKRNALGIPAFGHVQWTPEMEAALGTDSDAELARRWGLSKASVVARRQQLGVASRSEQQGAGFAWTPQAVALLGTASDAKVAQQLGLSRLTVYNARMARGIPAAARGSRQDA
;
A
#
# COMPACT_ATOMS: atom_id res chain seq x y z
N MET A 1 -38.89 9.20 -20.61
CA MET A 1 -39.50 9.90 -19.45
C MET A 1 -38.38 10.19 -18.46
N GLY A 2 -38.05 11.45 -18.21
CA GLY A 2 -37.02 11.81 -17.24
C GLY A 2 -37.54 11.56 -15.83
N LYS A 3 -36.79 10.82 -14.99
CA LYS A 3 -37.09 10.72 -13.55
C LYS A 3 -37.09 12.14 -12.96
N ALA A 4 -38.07 12.44 -12.10
CA ALA A 4 -38.13 13.69 -11.36
C ALA A 4 -36.79 13.94 -10.63
N ALA A 5 -36.36 15.20 -10.56
CA ALA A 5 -35.16 15.57 -9.83
C ALA A 5 -35.34 15.19 -8.35
N LEU A 6 -34.40 14.41 -7.82
CA LEU A 6 -34.41 13.99 -6.42
C LEU A 6 -34.30 15.22 -5.51
N GLU A 7 -35.26 15.39 -4.60
CA GLU A 7 -35.16 16.38 -3.53
C GLU A 7 -34.22 15.86 -2.44
N TRP A 8 -33.17 16.62 -2.15
CA TRP A 8 -32.18 16.27 -1.14
C TRP A 8 -32.67 16.67 0.25
N THR A 9 -32.84 15.69 1.13
CA THR A 9 -33.15 15.92 2.55
C THR A 9 -31.89 15.81 3.42
N ASP A 10 -31.87 16.44 4.59
CA ASP A 10 -30.75 16.37 5.53
C ASP A 10 -30.43 14.92 5.92
N ALA A 11 -31.44 14.07 6.06
CA ALA A 11 -31.29 12.64 6.35
C ALA A 11 -30.57 11.87 5.22
N MET A 12 -30.73 12.29 3.96
CA MET A 12 -30.02 11.70 2.82
C MET A 12 -28.58 12.23 2.76
N LEU A 13 -28.37 13.52 3.04
CA LEU A 13 -27.04 14.12 3.08
C LEU A 13 -26.17 13.46 4.14
N ALA A 14 -26.72 13.17 5.32
CA ALA A 14 -26.03 12.47 6.41
C ALA A 14 -25.61 11.03 6.07
N GLN A 15 -26.25 10.41 5.06
CA GLN A 15 -25.92 9.04 4.60
C GLN A 15 -24.92 9.01 3.44
N LEU A 16 -24.57 10.16 2.85
CA LEU A 16 -23.56 10.20 1.80
C LEU A 16 -22.20 9.78 2.35
N GLY A 17 -21.51 8.86 1.65
CA GLY A 17 -20.20 8.35 2.07
C GLY A 17 -20.25 7.25 3.15
N THR A 18 -21.41 6.93 3.72
CA THR A 18 -21.57 5.86 4.71
C THR A 18 -21.89 4.50 4.08
N ASP A 19 -22.32 4.48 2.82
CA ASP A 19 -22.57 3.28 2.02
C ASP A 19 -22.26 3.58 0.54
N LYS A 20 -22.21 2.56 -0.31
CA LYS A 20 -21.95 2.69 -1.74
C LYS A 20 -23.02 3.59 -2.37
N ASP A 21 -22.58 4.51 -3.24
CA ASP A 21 -23.46 5.44 -3.98
C ASP A 21 -24.59 4.69 -4.71
N ALA A 22 -24.34 3.46 -5.18
CA ALA A 22 -25.34 2.62 -5.84
C ALA A 22 -26.45 2.11 -4.90
N VAL A 23 -26.10 1.74 -3.66
CA VAL A 23 -27.07 1.26 -2.65
C VAL A 23 -27.96 2.42 -2.19
N LEU A 24 -27.35 3.59 -1.95
CA LEU A 24 -28.09 4.80 -1.63
C LEU A 24 -29.01 5.22 -2.79
N ALA A 25 -28.53 5.10 -4.03
CA ALA A 25 -29.31 5.43 -5.20
C ALA A 25 -30.54 4.53 -5.38
N GLU A 26 -30.38 3.22 -5.17
CA GLU A 26 -31.48 2.26 -5.18
C GLU A 26 -32.52 2.60 -4.10
N ARG A 27 -32.05 2.86 -2.87
CA ARG A 27 -32.91 3.26 -1.74
C ARG A 27 -33.73 4.52 -2.02
N TRP A 28 -33.16 5.49 -2.73
CA TRP A 28 -33.80 6.79 -2.99
C TRP A 28 -34.47 6.87 -4.38
N GLY A 29 -34.54 5.76 -5.11
CA GLY A 29 -35.14 5.72 -6.44
C GLY A 29 -34.40 6.53 -7.51
N THR A 30 -33.14 6.90 -7.27
CA THR A 30 -32.32 7.74 -8.16
C THR A 30 -31.25 6.94 -8.90
N THR A 31 -30.23 7.61 -9.47
CA THR A 31 -29.07 6.97 -10.09
C THR A 31 -27.82 7.13 -9.22
N ALA A 32 -26.91 6.15 -9.28
CA ALA A 32 -25.62 6.25 -8.60
C ALA A 32 -24.84 7.50 -9.01
N LYS A 33 -24.97 7.94 -10.28
CA LYS A 33 -24.36 9.18 -10.78
C LYS A 33 -24.90 10.41 -10.04
N THR A 34 -26.21 10.48 -9.78
CA THR A 34 -26.82 11.59 -9.03
C THR A 34 -26.29 11.66 -7.60
N VAL A 35 -26.17 10.50 -6.93
CA VAL A 35 -25.60 10.40 -5.59
C VAL A 35 -24.13 10.78 -5.58
N ASN A 36 -23.36 10.26 -6.53
CA ASN A 36 -21.94 10.55 -6.71
C ASN A 36 -21.67 12.05 -6.92
N LEU A 37 -22.45 12.70 -7.78
CA LEU A 37 -22.34 14.14 -8.05
C LEU A 37 -22.61 14.95 -6.78
N LYS A 38 -23.68 14.63 -6.04
CA LYS A 38 -24.00 15.34 -4.81
C LYS A 38 -22.93 15.12 -3.73
N ARG A 39 -22.49 13.87 -3.54
CA ARG A 39 -21.43 13.50 -2.61
C ARG A 39 -20.14 14.27 -2.92
N ASN A 40 -19.70 14.29 -4.19
CA ASN A 40 -18.53 15.05 -4.62
C ASN A 40 -18.70 16.56 -4.46
N ALA A 41 -19.88 17.11 -4.75
CA ALA A 41 -20.16 18.54 -4.59
C ALA A 41 -20.08 19.01 -3.13
N LEU A 42 -20.29 18.10 -2.18
CA LEU A 42 -20.14 18.34 -0.74
C LEU A 42 -18.74 17.97 -0.22
N GLY A 43 -17.81 17.56 -1.09
CA GLY A 43 -16.48 17.11 -0.68
C GLY A 43 -16.49 15.81 0.13
N ILE A 44 -17.59 15.07 0.13
CA ILE A 44 -17.72 13.83 0.90
C ILE A 44 -17.02 12.72 0.12
N PRO A 45 -16.17 11.89 0.74
CA PRO A 45 -15.51 10.80 0.05
C PRO A 45 -16.43 9.60 -0.20
N ALA A 46 -16.13 8.81 -1.24
CA ALA A 46 -16.88 7.59 -1.52
C ALA A 46 -16.68 6.55 -0.42
N PHE A 47 -17.75 5.81 -0.12
CA PHE A 47 -17.69 4.73 0.87
C PHE A 47 -16.65 3.67 0.51
N GLY A 48 -15.88 3.24 1.51
CA GLY A 48 -14.81 2.25 1.34
C GLY A 48 -13.52 2.79 0.72
N HIS A 49 -13.47 4.08 0.33
CA HIS A 49 -12.21 4.73 -0.05
C HIS A 49 -11.49 5.27 1.18
N VAL A 50 -10.22 4.90 1.31
CA VAL A 50 -9.34 5.37 2.38
C VAL A 50 -9.19 6.88 2.32
N GLN A 51 -9.48 7.54 3.43
CA GLN A 51 -9.12 8.94 3.64
C GLN A 51 -7.69 9.00 4.15
N TRP A 52 -6.77 9.34 3.25
CA TRP A 52 -5.36 9.54 3.62
C TRP A 52 -5.23 10.87 4.34
N THR A 53 -4.91 10.81 5.63
CA THR A 53 -4.61 12.02 6.41
C THR A 53 -3.13 12.37 6.29
N PRO A 54 -2.73 13.63 6.55
CA PRO A 54 -1.32 14.03 6.56
C PRO A 54 -0.45 13.15 7.46
N GLU A 55 -0.98 12.71 8.61
CA GLU A 55 -0.29 11.82 9.55
C GLU A 55 -0.09 10.42 8.97
N MET A 56 -1.07 9.92 8.21
CA MET A 56 -0.93 8.64 7.52
C MET A 56 0.15 8.73 6.44
N GLU A 57 0.14 9.81 5.66
CA GLU A 57 1.13 10.00 4.59
C GLU A 57 2.54 10.16 5.13
N ALA A 58 2.71 10.90 6.23
CA ALA A 58 4.00 11.06 6.91
C ALA A 58 4.56 9.73 7.45
N ALA A 59 3.70 8.77 7.77
CA ALA A 59 4.12 7.45 8.25
C ALA A 59 4.58 6.52 7.12
N LEU A 60 4.16 6.76 5.87
CA LEU A 60 4.57 5.95 4.72
C LEU A 60 6.09 6.04 4.51
N GLY A 61 6.75 4.90 4.32
CA GLY A 61 8.21 4.83 4.14
C GLY A 61 9.01 4.89 5.45
N THR A 62 8.44 5.42 6.53
CA THR A 62 9.04 5.38 7.88
C THR A 62 8.76 4.04 8.56
N ASP A 63 7.48 3.67 8.66
CA ASP A 63 7.03 2.36 9.15
C ASP A 63 6.88 1.37 7.98
N SER A 64 6.78 0.06 8.27
CA SER A 64 6.54 -0.91 7.20
C SER A 64 5.09 -0.84 6.72
N ASP A 65 4.86 -1.02 5.41
CA ASP A 65 3.52 -1.02 4.82
C ASP A 65 2.58 -2.04 5.50
N ALA A 66 3.13 -3.14 6.03
CA ALA A 66 2.37 -4.16 6.75
C ALA A 66 1.95 -3.73 8.16
N GLU A 67 2.79 -2.99 8.88
CA GLU A 67 2.43 -2.42 10.19
C GLU A 67 1.37 -1.33 10.04
N LEU A 68 1.55 -0.45 9.06
CA LEU A 68 0.61 0.61 8.75
C LEU A 68 -0.76 0.07 8.32
N ALA A 69 -0.79 -0.97 7.48
CA ALA A 69 -2.01 -1.64 7.08
C ALA A 69 -2.80 -2.19 8.28
N ARG A 70 -2.11 -2.88 9.21
CA ARG A 70 -2.74 -3.39 10.44
C ARG A 70 -3.24 -2.25 11.32
N ARG A 71 -2.46 -1.18 11.47
CA ARG A 71 -2.80 -0.02 12.31
C ARG A 71 -4.05 0.70 11.80
N TRP A 72 -4.23 0.82 10.48
CA TRP A 72 -5.34 1.57 9.88
C TRP A 72 -6.51 0.69 9.42
N GLY A 73 -6.46 -0.62 9.64
CA GLY A 73 -7.48 -1.55 9.14
C GLY A 73 -7.56 -1.60 7.62
N LEU A 74 -6.44 -1.35 6.93
CA LEU A 74 -6.36 -1.30 5.47
C LEU A 74 -5.71 -2.56 4.92
N SER A 75 -5.91 -2.80 3.62
CA SER A 75 -5.08 -3.79 2.93
C SER A 75 -3.66 -3.25 2.77
N LYS A 76 -2.66 -4.14 2.89
CA LYS A 76 -1.26 -3.80 2.57
C LYS A 76 -1.12 -3.23 1.16
N ALA A 77 -1.89 -3.76 0.19
CA ALA A 77 -1.87 -3.29 -1.18
C ALA A 77 -2.30 -1.82 -1.30
N SER A 78 -3.31 -1.38 -0.53
CA SER A 78 -3.75 0.02 -0.49
C SER A 78 -2.65 0.95 0.03
N VAL A 79 -1.93 0.53 1.06
CA VAL A 79 -0.81 1.29 1.63
C VAL A 79 0.36 1.37 0.63
N VAL A 80 0.73 0.25 0.02
CA VAL A 80 1.77 0.20 -1.03
C VAL A 80 1.41 1.12 -2.19
N ALA A 81 0.16 1.05 -2.67
CA ALA A 81 -0.31 1.87 -3.78
C ALA A 81 -0.23 3.36 -3.45
N ARG A 82 -0.67 3.78 -2.24
CA ARG A 82 -0.55 5.19 -1.84
C ARG A 82 0.90 5.63 -1.72
N ARG A 83 1.74 4.82 -1.08
CA ARG A 83 3.18 5.09 -0.95
C ARG A 83 3.84 5.30 -2.33
N GLN A 84 3.55 4.42 -3.28
CA GLN A 84 4.07 4.52 -4.65
C GLN A 84 3.50 5.74 -5.39
N GLN A 85 2.22 6.06 -5.21
CA GLN A 85 1.60 7.25 -5.79
C GLN A 85 2.28 8.54 -5.33
N LEU A 86 2.74 8.58 -4.07
CA LEU A 86 3.47 9.71 -3.51
C LEU A 86 4.99 9.66 -3.80
N GLY A 87 5.48 8.65 -4.54
CA GLY A 87 6.89 8.50 -4.85
C GLY A 87 7.77 8.18 -3.63
N VAL A 88 7.18 7.73 -2.52
CA VAL A 88 7.90 7.46 -1.27
C VAL A 88 8.51 6.05 -1.33
N ALA A 89 9.83 5.92 -1.11
CA ALA A 89 10.43 4.59 -1.04
C ALA A 89 9.99 3.85 0.24
N SER A 90 9.84 2.53 0.16
CA SER A 90 9.51 1.71 1.33
C SER A 90 10.62 1.79 2.38
N ARG A 91 10.28 1.52 3.65
CA ARG A 91 11.26 1.45 4.75
C ARG A 91 12.47 0.59 4.41
N SER A 92 12.27 -0.55 3.75
CA SER A 92 13.36 -1.44 3.31
C SER A 92 14.23 -0.83 2.20
N GLU A 93 13.63 -0.07 1.28
CA GLU A 93 14.37 0.63 0.23
C GLU A 93 15.18 1.78 0.82
N GLN A 94 14.61 2.54 1.76
CA GLN A 94 15.32 3.60 2.49
C GLN A 94 16.52 3.04 3.26
N GLN A 95 16.35 1.92 3.96
CA GLN A 95 17.45 1.24 4.66
C GLN A 95 18.54 0.72 3.71
N GLY A 96 18.16 0.27 2.52
CA GLY A 96 19.09 -0.23 1.51
C GLY A 96 19.79 0.84 0.68
N ALA A 97 19.20 2.02 0.53
CA ALA A 97 19.71 3.11 -0.32
C ALA A 97 21.08 3.64 0.12
N GLY A 98 21.36 3.63 1.43
CA GLY A 98 22.67 4.03 1.98
C GLY A 98 23.71 2.91 2.02
N PHE A 99 23.37 1.68 1.62
CA PHE A 99 24.27 0.55 1.75
C PHE A 99 25.27 0.49 0.58
N ALA A 100 26.55 0.60 0.90
CA ALA A 100 27.63 0.42 -0.06
C ALA A 100 27.85 -1.06 -0.38
N TRP A 101 27.54 -1.47 -1.61
CA TRP A 101 27.85 -2.80 -2.13
C TRP A 101 29.34 -2.97 -2.42
N THR A 102 30.15 -3.12 -1.37
CA THR A 102 31.59 -3.41 -1.48
C THR A 102 31.84 -4.76 -2.18
N PRO A 103 33.03 -5.01 -2.74
CA PRO A 103 33.38 -6.30 -3.30
C PRO A 103 33.12 -7.47 -2.32
N GLN A 104 33.38 -7.26 -1.03
CA GLN A 104 33.12 -8.23 0.03
C GLN A 104 31.61 -8.49 0.22
N ALA A 105 30.78 -7.45 0.24
CA ALA A 105 29.32 -7.60 0.34
C ALA A 105 28.72 -8.26 -0.91
N VAL A 106 29.23 -7.94 -2.10
CA VAL A 106 28.83 -8.58 -3.35
C VAL A 106 29.21 -10.06 -3.35
N ALA A 107 30.38 -10.42 -2.82
CA ALA A 107 30.83 -11.81 -2.72
C ALA A 107 29.94 -12.67 -1.81
N LEU A 108 29.16 -12.08 -0.90
CA LEU A 108 28.18 -12.81 -0.09
C LEU A 108 26.91 -13.18 -0.86
N LEU A 109 26.57 -12.45 -1.94
CA LEU A 109 25.36 -12.71 -2.71
C LEU A 109 25.40 -14.11 -3.35
N GLY A 110 24.33 -14.88 -3.17
CA GLY A 110 24.23 -16.24 -3.74
C GLY A 110 25.05 -17.32 -3.02
N THR A 111 25.78 -16.98 -1.94
CA THR A 111 26.51 -17.98 -1.12
C THR A 111 25.64 -18.64 -0.06
N ALA A 112 24.60 -17.93 0.40
CA ALA A 112 23.57 -18.44 1.30
C ALA A 112 22.20 -17.89 0.86
N SER A 113 21.14 -18.23 1.61
CA SER A 113 19.82 -17.65 1.36
C SER A 113 19.87 -16.12 1.47
N ASP A 114 19.08 -15.43 0.66
CA ASP A 114 18.97 -13.96 0.70
C ASP A 114 18.65 -13.46 2.12
N ALA A 115 17.95 -14.26 2.94
CA ALA A 115 17.65 -13.95 4.34
C ALA A 115 18.88 -14.02 5.24
N LYS A 116 19.74 -15.02 5.09
CA LYS A 116 20.97 -15.17 5.87
C LYS A 116 21.99 -14.10 5.52
N VAL A 117 22.15 -13.81 4.23
CA VAL A 117 23.01 -12.72 3.74
C VAL A 117 22.47 -11.36 4.22
N ALA A 118 21.16 -11.16 4.18
CA ALA A 118 20.53 -9.95 4.70
C ALA A 118 20.80 -9.75 6.19
N GLN A 119 20.70 -10.80 7.00
CA GLN A 119 21.04 -10.75 8.42
C GLN A 119 22.51 -10.38 8.65
N GLN A 120 23.43 -10.93 7.85
CA GLN A 120 24.87 -10.61 7.94
C GLN A 120 25.16 -9.15 7.57
N LEU A 121 24.46 -8.61 6.58
CA LEU A 121 24.68 -7.25 6.07
C LEU A 121 23.84 -6.18 6.78
N GLY A 122 22.95 -6.57 7.71
CA GLY A 122 22.02 -5.65 8.36
C GLY A 122 20.98 -5.08 7.39
N LEU A 123 20.63 -5.82 6.34
CA LEU A 123 19.72 -5.40 5.26
C LEU A 123 18.39 -6.16 5.31
N SER A 124 17.45 -5.73 4.46
CA SER A 124 16.26 -6.53 4.20
C SER A 124 16.56 -7.66 3.21
N ARG A 125 15.85 -8.79 3.34
CA ARG A 125 15.89 -9.89 2.35
C ARG A 125 15.63 -9.40 0.93
N LEU A 126 14.72 -8.44 0.77
CA LEU A 126 14.36 -7.88 -0.53
C LEU A 126 15.50 -7.04 -1.12
N THR A 127 16.21 -6.26 -0.30
CA THR A 127 17.39 -5.49 -0.73
C THR A 127 18.47 -6.42 -1.28
N VAL A 128 18.75 -7.53 -0.59
CA VAL A 128 19.71 -8.55 -1.03
C VAL A 128 19.23 -9.27 -2.29
N TYR A 129 17.96 -9.68 -2.34
CA TYR A 129 17.36 -10.29 -3.53
C TYR A 129 17.48 -9.37 -4.76
N ASN A 130 17.11 -8.09 -4.62
CA ASN A 130 17.20 -7.12 -5.70
C ASN A 130 18.66 -6.91 -6.15
N ALA A 131 19.59 -6.80 -5.20
CA ALA A 131 21.01 -6.64 -5.51
C ALA A 131 21.60 -7.86 -6.23
N ARG A 132 21.15 -9.07 -5.85
CA ARG A 132 21.49 -10.35 -6.48
C ARG A 132 20.95 -10.40 -7.92
N MET A 133 19.67 -10.12 -8.11
CA MET A 133 19.01 -10.12 -9.42
C MET A 133 19.59 -9.05 -10.37
N ALA A 134 19.85 -7.84 -9.88
CA ALA A 134 20.46 -6.76 -10.67
C ALA A 134 21.86 -7.10 -11.18
N ARG A 135 22.55 -8.04 -10.54
CA ARG A 135 23.89 -8.53 -10.92
C ARG A 135 23.87 -9.88 -11.62
N GLY A 136 22.68 -10.43 -11.90
CA GLY A 136 22.53 -11.74 -12.53
C GLY A 136 23.06 -12.91 -11.69
N ILE A 137 23.19 -12.74 -10.38
CA ILE A 137 23.76 -13.76 -9.50
C ILE A 137 22.66 -14.80 -9.17
N PRO A 138 22.88 -16.11 -9.39
CA PRO A 138 21.91 -17.14 -9.04
C PRO A 138 21.72 -17.25 -7.53
N ALA A 139 20.56 -17.77 -7.11
CA ALA A 139 20.35 -18.08 -5.69
C ALA A 139 21.29 -19.22 -5.27
N ALA A 140 21.66 -19.24 -3.99
CA ALA A 140 22.41 -20.36 -3.43
C ALA A 140 21.70 -21.67 -3.77
N ALA A 141 22.43 -22.65 -4.29
CA ALA A 141 21.89 -23.98 -4.51
C ALA A 141 21.28 -24.49 -3.19
N ARG A 142 20.14 -25.20 -3.27
CA ARG A 142 19.52 -25.81 -2.08
C ARG A 142 20.45 -26.90 -1.53
N GLY A 143 21.42 -26.50 -0.72
CA GLY A 143 22.10 -27.38 0.22
C GLY A 143 21.10 -27.78 1.30
N SER A 144 21.04 -29.08 1.58
CA SER A 144 20.25 -29.72 2.63
C SER A 144 20.11 -28.85 3.89
N ARG A 145 18.90 -28.82 4.47
CA ARG A 145 18.69 -28.45 5.87
C ARG A 145 19.79 -29.11 6.70
N GLN A 146 20.72 -28.31 7.21
CA GLN A 146 21.55 -28.67 8.34
C GLN A 146 21.10 -27.76 9.47
N ASP A 147 19.99 -28.16 10.09
CA ASP A 147 19.69 -27.81 11.46
C ASP A 147 20.42 -28.88 12.30
N ALA A 148 21.39 -28.44 13.10
CA ALA A 148 22.00 -29.20 14.18
C ALA A 148 21.55 -28.57 15.50
#